data_AF-A0A1Y3U8L4-F1
#
_entry.id   AF-A0A1Y3U8L4-F1
#
_cell.length_a   1.000
_cell.length_b   1.000
_cell.length_c   1.000
_cell.angle_alpha   90.00
_cell.angle_beta   90.00
_cell.angle_gamma   90.00
#
_symmetry.space_group_name_H-M   'P 1'
#
loop_
_entity.id
_entity.type
_entity.pdbx_description
1 polymer ?
#
loop_
_entity_poly.entity_id
_entity_poly.type
_entity_poly.pdbx_seq_one_letter_code
_entity_poly.pdbx_strand_id
1 'polypeptide(L)'
;METHEIISRKTLCGCFSLLRQSLNNWQAGNLYFLNSHALYHHLSALPCGKDTVGGILTQMESCIPMALTTDSLEKFLLAKSPAEAEDFLESTKTDFLFLLLAAGKDDVLWQHVMDVCENLRQKQMDKPKERRFCYGRKTLS
;
A
#
# COMPACT_ATOMS: atom_id res chain seq x y z
N MET A 1 22.40 -2.61 -5.80
CA MET A 1 21.40 -3.67 -5.52
C MET A 1 20.76 -3.32 -4.20
N GLU A 2 19.65 -2.58 -4.20
CA GLU A 2 18.93 -2.26 -2.97
C GLU A 2 18.25 -3.53 -2.47
N THR A 3 18.73 -4.05 -1.35
CA THR A 3 18.03 -5.12 -0.66
C THR A 3 16.82 -4.48 0.00
N HIS A 4 15.62 -4.76 -0.50
CA HIS A 4 14.41 -4.40 0.24
C HIS A 4 14.48 -5.11 1.59
N GLU A 5 14.82 -4.36 2.65
CA GLU A 5 14.74 -4.85 4.00
C GLU A 5 13.29 -5.20 4.29
N ILE A 6 13.07 -6.45 4.70
CA ILE A 6 11.73 -6.92 5.01
C ILE A 6 11.30 -6.23 6.28
N ILE A 7 10.18 -5.51 6.20
CA ILE A 7 9.58 -4.80 7.33
C ILE A 7 9.38 -5.75 8.51
N SER A 8 9.75 -5.29 9.71
CA SER A 8 9.55 -6.07 10.94
C SER A 8 8.06 -6.09 11.33
N ARG A 9 7.61 -7.12 12.06
CA ARG A 9 6.23 -7.16 12.60
C ARG A 9 5.91 -5.92 13.45
N LYS A 10 6.87 -5.48 14.28
CA LYS A 10 6.71 -4.28 15.12
C LYS A 10 6.48 -3.03 14.27
N THR A 11 7.26 -2.88 13.18
CA THR A 11 7.11 -1.76 12.24
C THR A 11 5.76 -1.83 11.53
N LEU A 12 5.37 -3.01 11.02
CA LEU A 12 4.08 -3.21 10.34
C LEU A 12 2.90 -2.84 11.24
N CYS A 13 2.86 -3.32 12.48
CA CYS A 13 1.83 -2.96 13.46
C CYS A 13 1.82 -1.46 13.77
N GLY A 14 3.00 -0.84 13.84
CA GLY A 14 3.15 0.61 14.00
C GLY A 14 2.54 1.38 12.82
N CYS A 15 2.82 0.96 11.58
CA CYS A 15 2.22 1.54 10.37
C CYS A 15 0.70 1.48 10.42
N PHE A 16 0.12 0.31 10.74
CA PHE A 16 -1.33 0.18 10.88
C PHE A 16 -1.91 1.09 11.96
N SER A 17 -1.26 1.20 13.12
CA SER A 17 -1.74 2.07 14.20
C SER A 17 -1.79 3.53 13.76
N LEU A 18 -0.76 4.00 13.06
CA LEU A 18 -0.69 5.36 12.51
C LEU A 18 -1.76 5.57 11.42
N LEU A 19 -1.87 4.64 10.47
CA LEU A 19 -2.86 4.70 9.40
C LEU A 19 -4.28 4.77 9.96
N ARG A 20 -4.60 3.92 10.95
CA ARG A 20 -5.93 3.91 11.58
C ARG A 20 -6.25 5.25 12.22
N GLN A 21 -5.29 5.80 12.96
CA GLN A 21 -5.44 7.09 13.62
C GLN A 21 -5.65 8.22 12.60
N SER A 22 -4.81 8.31 11.57
CA SER A 22 -4.91 9.35 10.54
C SER A 22 -6.20 9.27 9.75
N LEU A 23 -6.62 8.06 9.32
CA LEU A 23 -7.84 7.88 8.54
C LEU A 23 -9.11 8.11 9.37
N ASN A 24 -9.12 7.75 10.66
CA ASN A 24 -10.26 8.03 11.54
C ASN A 24 -10.37 9.50 11.93
N ASN A 25 -9.26 10.24 11.95
CA ASN A 25 -9.25 11.68 12.20
C ASN A 25 -9.64 12.49 10.95
N TRP A 26 -9.52 11.90 9.76
CA TRP A 26 -9.92 12.57 8.53
C TRP A 26 -11.43 12.74 8.45
N GLN A 27 -11.85 13.92 8.02
CA GLN A 27 -13.24 14.23 7.72
C GLN A 27 -13.29 14.93 6.37
N ALA A 28 -14.20 14.48 5.49
CA ALA A 28 -14.38 15.10 4.19
C ALA A 28 -14.83 16.58 4.30
N GLY A 29 -15.56 16.94 5.35
CA GLY A 29 -16.10 18.29 5.53
C GLY A 29 -16.95 18.71 4.32
N ASN A 30 -16.55 19.81 3.67
CA ASN A 30 -17.19 20.34 2.45
C ASN A 30 -16.43 19.98 1.16
N LEU A 31 -15.47 19.04 1.23
CA LEU A 31 -14.69 18.64 0.06
C LEU A 31 -15.50 17.68 -0.81
N TYR A 32 -15.50 17.95 -2.12
CA TYR A 32 -16.07 17.09 -3.15
C TYR A 32 -14.94 16.60 -4.06
N PHE A 33 -14.82 15.29 -4.21
CA PHE A 33 -13.82 14.67 -5.08
C PHE A 33 -14.49 14.22 -6.38
N LEU A 34 -13.94 14.66 -7.51
CA LEU A 34 -14.50 14.38 -8.84
C LEU A 34 -14.26 12.94 -9.30
N ASN A 35 -13.25 12.27 -8.74
CA ASN A 35 -12.92 10.88 -9.01
C ASN A 35 -12.11 10.28 -7.85
N SER A 36 -11.92 8.95 -7.89
CA SER A 36 -11.12 8.20 -6.92
C SER A 36 -9.66 8.66 -6.86
N HIS A 37 -9.07 9.04 -8.00
CA HIS A 37 -7.67 9.45 -8.04
C HIS A 37 -7.42 10.76 -7.26
N ALA A 38 -8.32 11.74 -7.38
CA ALA A 38 -8.28 12.97 -6.60
C ALA A 38 -8.45 12.70 -5.09
N LEU A 39 -9.33 11.77 -4.73
CA LEU A 39 -9.49 11.34 -3.34
C LEU A 39 -8.22 10.65 -2.82
N TYR A 40 -7.63 9.74 -3.60
CA TYR A 40 -6.39 9.07 -3.25
C TYR A 40 -5.25 10.06 -3.01
N HIS A 41 -5.00 10.99 -3.94
CA HIS A 41 -3.95 12.00 -3.76
C HIS A 41 -4.16 12.86 -2.52
N HIS A 42 -5.41 13.20 -2.21
CA HIS A 42 -5.72 13.94 -1.00
C HIS A 42 -5.43 13.11 0.26
N LEU A 43 -5.94 11.87 0.31
CA LEU A 43 -5.75 10.98 1.46
C LEU A 43 -4.28 10.61 1.65
N SER A 44 -3.54 10.36 0.57
CA SER A 44 -2.13 9.97 0.62
C SER A 44 -1.23 11.11 1.10
N ALA A 45 -1.62 12.37 0.88
CA ALA A 45 -0.92 13.54 1.39
C ALA A 45 -1.23 13.85 2.87
N LEU A 46 -2.18 13.17 3.51
CA LEU A 46 -2.52 13.43 4.91
C LEU A 46 -1.34 13.12 5.85
N PRO A 47 -1.11 13.93 6.90
CA PRO A 47 -0.12 13.65 7.91
C PRO A 47 -0.38 12.30 8.60
N CYS A 48 0.68 11.50 8.74
CA CYS A 48 0.65 10.17 9.37
C CYS A 48 1.91 9.96 10.21
N GLY A 49 1.85 10.37 11.48
CA GLY A 49 3.02 10.38 12.36
C GLY A 49 4.05 11.42 11.91
N LYS A 50 5.25 10.96 11.51
CA LYS A 50 6.35 11.79 10.98
C LYS A 50 6.41 11.81 9.45
N ASP A 51 5.49 11.13 8.78
CA ASP A 51 5.44 10.93 7.33
C ASP A 51 4.02 11.28 6.83
N THR A 52 3.71 10.95 5.58
CA THR A 52 2.35 11.00 5.02
C THR A 52 1.74 9.61 4.96
N VAL A 53 0.42 9.52 4.76
CA VAL A 53 -0.26 8.23 4.53
C VAL A 53 0.38 7.50 3.35
N GLY A 54 0.67 8.18 2.23
CA GLY A 54 1.35 7.61 1.07
C GLY A 54 2.78 7.16 1.34
N GLY A 55 3.50 7.88 2.20
CA GLY A 55 4.82 7.47 2.70
C GLY A 55 4.75 6.17 3.49
N ILE A 56 3.82 6.07 4.45
CA ILE A 56 3.59 4.84 5.22
C ILE A 56 3.18 3.67 4.31
N LEU A 57 2.30 3.89 3.34
CA LEU A 57 1.92 2.86 2.35
C LEU A 57 3.13 2.37 1.55
N THR A 58 4.05 3.26 1.20
CA THR A 58 5.29 2.90 0.51
C THR A 58 6.23 2.08 1.40
N GLN A 59 6.32 2.41 2.69
CA GLN A 59 7.11 1.61 3.66
C GLN A 59 6.60 0.17 3.81
N MET A 60 5.28 -0.03 3.73
CA MET A 60 4.65 -1.35 3.84
C MET A 60 4.28 -1.97 2.48
N GLU A 61 4.75 -1.42 1.36
CA GLU A 61 4.35 -1.82 -0.01
C GLU A 61 4.46 -3.33 -0.23
N SER A 62 5.53 -3.93 0.30
CA SER A 62 5.80 -5.36 0.18
C SER A 62 4.77 -6.25 0.90
N CYS A 63 3.99 -5.68 1.81
CA CYS A 63 2.96 -6.33 2.59
C CYS A 63 1.55 -5.95 2.14
N ILE A 64 1.41 -5.05 1.16
CA ILE A 64 0.11 -4.67 0.62
C ILE A 64 -0.43 -5.86 -0.21
N PRO A 65 -1.63 -6.37 0.09
CA PRO A 65 -2.27 -7.35 -0.77
C PRO A 65 -2.52 -6.71 -2.13
N MET A 66 -1.88 -7.26 -3.16
CA MET A 66 -2.26 -6.94 -4.53
C MET A 66 -3.69 -7.42 -4.75
N ALA A 67 -4.62 -6.47 -4.78
CA ALA A 67 -5.96 -6.71 -5.26
C ALA A 67 -5.86 -6.94 -6.78
N LEU A 68 -5.64 -8.20 -7.17
CA LEU A 68 -5.83 -8.62 -8.55
C LEU A 68 -7.33 -8.69 -8.81
N THR A 69 -7.96 -7.53 -9.03
CA THR A 69 -9.17 -7.57 -9.85
C THR A 69 -8.76 -8.07 -11.22
N THR A 70 -9.68 -8.70 -11.95
CA THR A 70 -9.39 -9.20 -13.31
C THR A 70 -8.78 -8.08 -14.17
N ASP A 71 -9.30 -6.86 -14.03
CA ASP A 71 -8.80 -5.66 -14.71
C ASP A 71 -7.38 -5.27 -14.27
N SER A 72 -7.07 -5.35 -12.96
CA SER A 72 -5.73 -5.07 -12.43
C SER A 72 -4.71 -6.09 -12.94
N LEU A 73 -5.09 -7.37 -12.94
CA LEU A 73 -4.25 -8.47 -13.43
C LEU A 73 -3.98 -8.33 -14.93
N GLU A 74 -5.00 -8.02 -15.74
CA GLU A 74 -4.83 -7.79 -17.16
C GLU A 74 -3.90 -6.61 -17.43
N LYS A 75 -4.07 -5.48 -16.74
CA LYS A 75 -3.15 -4.33 -16.87
C LYS A 75 -1.71 -4.68 -16.49
N PHE A 76 -1.51 -5.46 -15.44
CA PHE A 76 -0.17 -5.92 -15.05
C PHE A 76 0.46 -6.85 -16.09
N LEU A 77 -0.30 -7.83 -16.60
CA LEU A 77 0.17 -8.78 -17.61
C LEU A 77 0.46 -8.11 -18.96
N LEU A 78 -0.23 -7.01 -19.25
CA LEU A 78 -0.06 -6.21 -20.46
C LEU A 78 1.00 -5.11 -20.32
N ALA A 79 1.60 -4.91 -19.14
CA ALA A 79 2.60 -3.87 -18.91
C ALA A 79 3.86 -4.13 -19.77
N LYS A 80 4.15 -3.23 -20.69
CA LYS A 80 5.29 -3.27 -21.63
C LYS A 80 6.47 -2.41 -21.19
N SER A 81 6.30 -1.60 -20.15
CA SER A 81 7.32 -0.67 -19.68
C SER A 81 7.36 -0.56 -18.15
N PRO A 82 8.49 -0.11 -17.57
CA PRO A 82 8.58 0.16 -16.14
C PRO A 82 7.56 1.20 -15.64
N ALA A 83 7.21 2.19 -16.47
CA ALA A 83 6.21 3.20 -16.13
C ALA A 83 4.81 2.58 -15.96
N GLU A 84 4.41 1.68 -16.86
CA GLU A 84 3.12 0.98 -16.77
C GLU A 84 3.05 0.05 -15.54
N ALA A 85 4.20 -0.49 -15.09
CA ALA A 85 4.27 -1.25 -13.84
C ALA A 85 4.15 -0.35 -12.60
N GLU A 86 4.61 0.90 -12.67
CA GLU A 86 4.48 1.90 -11.59
C GLU A 86 3.03 2.36 -11.45
N ASP A 87 2.34 2.62 -12.57
CA ASP A 87 0.90 2.92 -12.59
C ASP A 87 0.07 1.79 -11.93
N PHE A 88 0.46 0.53 -12.17
CA PHE A 88 -0.18 -0.62 -11.55
C PHE A 88 0.03 -0.66 -10.01
N LEU A 89 1.24 -0.37 -9.54
CA LEU A 89 1.53 -0.30 -8.11
C LEU A 89 0.76 0.83 -7.43
N GLU A 90 0.64 1.99 -8.09
CA GLU A 90 -0.14 3.12 -7.59
C GLU A 90 -1.64 2.79 -7.53
N SER A 91 -2.17 2.08 -8.53
CA SER A 91 -3.54 1.54 -8.49
C SER A 91 -3.74 0.60 -7.30
N THR A 92 -2.79 -0.30 -7.05
CA THR A 92 -2.87 -1.24 -5.92
C THR A 92 -2.87 -0.52 -4.57
N LYS A 93 -2.01 0.51 -4.40
CA LYS A 93 -2.00 1.35 -3.19
C LYS A 93 -3.32 2.12 -3.04
N THR A 94 -3.90 2.57 -4.15
CA THR A 94 -5.20 3.25 -4.16
C THR A 94 -6.31 2.34 -3.64
N ASP A 95 -6.42 1.13 -4.19
CA ASP A 95 -7.42 0.15 -3.77
C ASP A 95 -7.25 -0.24 -2.29
N PHE A 96 -6.00 -0.45 -1.88
CA PHE A 96 -5.68 -0.77 -0.49
C PHE A 96 -6.01 0.39 0.46
N LEU A 97 -5.73 1.64 0.09
CA LEU A 97 -6.08 2.80 0.90
C LEU A 97 -7.58 2.94 1.10
N PHE A 98 -8.39 2.65 0.08
CA PHE A 98 -9.85 2.66 0.22
C PHE A 98 -10.37 1.50 1.07
N LEU A 99 -9.75 0.32 0.99
CA LEU A 99 -10.04 -0.77 1.91
C LEU A 99 -9.74 -0.37 3.36
N LEU A 100 -8.61 0.28 3.63
CA LEU A 100 -8.28 0.78 4.96
C LEU A 100 -9.26 1.86 5.43
N LEU A 101 -9.69 2.76 4.54
CA LEU A 101 -10.67 3.79 4.87
C LEU A 101 -12.02 3.16 5.25
N ALA A 102 -12.47 2.16 4.50
CA ALA A 102 -13.69 1.40 4.81
C ALA A 102 -13.56 0.62 6.12
N ALA A 103 -12.40 -0.01 6.34
CA ALA A 103 -12.11 -0.80 7.54
C ALA A 103 -11.90 0.05 8.80
N GLY A 104 -11.58 1.35 8.70
CA GLY A 104 -11.17 2.18 9.84
C GLY A 104 -12.12 2.14 11.04
N LYS A 105 -13.42 1.96 10.77
CA LYS A 105 -14.52 1.89 11.75
C LYS A 105 -14.99 0.46 12.08
N ASP A 106 -14.51 -0.54 11.36
CA ASP A 106 -14.87 -1.95 11.57
C ASP A 106 -13.65 -2.70 12.12
N ASP A 107 -13.65 -2.98 13.42
CA ASP A 107 -12.55 -3.68 14.09
C ASP A 107 -12.28 -5.07 13.50
N VAL A 108 -13.32 -5.78 13.05
CA VAL A 108 -13.20 -7.13 12.51
C VAL A 108 -12.52 -7.06 11.13
N LEU A 109 -13.01 -6.16 10.26
CA LEU A 109 -12.42 -5.95 8.96
C LEU A 109 -10.99 -5.41 9.07
N TRP A 110 -10.74 -4.49 10.01
CA TRP A 110 -9.41 -3.95 10.26
C TRP A 110 -8.42 -5.06 10.67
N GLN A 111 -8.81 -5.90 11.63
CA GLN A 111 -7.98 -7.01 12.07
C GLN A 111 -7.74 -8.02 10.93
N HIS A 112 -8.75 -8.29 10.11
CA HIS A 112 -8.60 -9.16 8.94
C HIS A 112 -7.56 -8.63 7.95
N VAL A 113 -7.60 -7.32 7.64
CA VAL A 113 -6.62 -6.68 6.76
C VAL A 113 -5.20 -6.77 7.35
N MET A 114 -5.06 -6.57 8.66
CA MET A 114 -3.77 -6.73 9.35
C MET A 114 -3.22 -8.15 9.24
N ASP A 115 -4.07 -9.16 9.43
CA ASP A 115 -3.68 -10.57 9.36
C ASP A 115 -3.25 -10.96 7.94
N VAL A 116 -3.94 -10.47 6.90
CA VAL A 116 -3.54 -10.66 5.50
C VAL A 116 -2.16 -10.06 5.23
N CYS A 117 -1.90 -8.86 5.73
CA CYS A 117 -0.61 -8.19 5.53
C CYS A 117 0.53 -8.88 6.30
N GLU A 118 0.27 -9.38 7.51
CA GLU A 118 1.23 -10.18 8.28
C GLU A 118 1.55 -11.49 7.57
N ASN A 119 0.54 -12.17 7.02
CA ASN A 119 0.75 -13.39 6.22
C ASN A 119 1.62 -13.11 4.98
N LEU A 120 1.43 -11.98 4.29
CA LEU A 120 2.27 -11.57 3.17
C LEU A 120 3.71 -11.28 3.61
N ARG A 121 3.88 -10.57 4.73
CA ARG A 121 5.18 -10.29 5.34
C ARG A 121 5.95 -11.58 5.65
N GLN A 122 5.28 -12.59 6.21
CA GLN A 122 5.88 -13.89 6.51
C GLN A 122 6.30 -14.62 5.23
N LYS A 123 5.42 -14.68 4.22
CA LYS A 123 5.74 -15.28 2.90
C LYS A 123 6.95 -14.61 2.23
N GLN A 124 7.20 -13.33 2.49
CA GLN A 124 8.40 -12.66 1.99
C GLN A 124 9.69 -13.09 2.71
N MET A 125 9.61 -13.42 4.00
CA MET A 125 10.74 -13.96 4.77
C MET A 125 11.13 -15.36 4.27
N ASP A 126 10.14 -16.17 3.90
CA ASP A 126 10.32 -17.56 3.45
C ASP A 126 10.85 -17.67 2.01
N LYS A 127 10.82 -16.58 1.23
CA LYS A 127 11.36 -16.58 -0.13
C LYS A 127 12.90 -16.62 -0.11
N PRO A 128 13.53 -17.54 -0.87
CA PRO A 128 14.98 -17.53 -1.05
C PRO A 128 15.45 -16.18 -1.60
N LYS A 129 16.62 -15.71 -1.13
CA LYS A 129 17.15 -14.35 -1.39
C LYS A 129 17.17 -13.95 -2.88
N GLU A 130 17.22 -14.92 -3.80
CA GLU A 130 17.22 -14.72 -5.26
C GLU A 130 15.84 -14.39 -5.87
N ARG A 131 14.72 -14.66 -5.17
CA ARG A 131 13.35 -14.41 -5.66
C ARG A 131 12.60 -13.33 -4.88
N ARG A 132 13.31 -12.51 -4.11
CA ARG A 132 12.74 -11.28 -3.57
C ARG A 132 12.48 -10.37 -4.77
N PHE A 133 11.23 -9.98 -4.99
CA PHE A 133 10.82 -9.18 -6.15
C PHE A 133 11.72 -7.94 -6.24
N CYS A 134 12.58 -7.92 -7.25
CA CYS A 134 13.44 -6.80 -7.57
C CYS A 134 12.62 -5.83 -8.43
N TYR A 135 11.90 -4.88 -7.82
CA TYR A 135 11.63 -3.65 -8.54
C TYR A 135 12.93 -2.84 -8.56
N GLY A 136 13.79 -3.18 -9.54
CA GLY A 136 15.04 -2.49 -9.72
C GLY A 136 14.78 -1.06 -10.20
N ARG A 137 15.00 -0.06 -9.32
CA ARG A 137 15.42 1.27 -9.75
C ARG A 137 16.72 1.11 -10.56
N LYS A 138 16.62 1.13 -11.88
CA LYS A 138 17.78 1.46 -12.71
C LYS A 138 18.01 2.96 -12.56
N THR A 139 18.91 3.35 -11.65
CA THR A 139 19.59 4.64 -11.78
C THR A 139 20.35 4.61 -13.10
N LEU A 140 19.89 5.40 -14.07
CA LEU A 140 20.65 5.72 -15.28
C LEU A 140 21.87 6.53 -14.84
N SER A 141 23.03 5.86 -14.78
CA SER A 141 24.36 6.47 -14.77
C SER A 141 24.82 6.69 -16.20
#